data_AF-A0AAV3RS79-F1
#
_entry.id   AF-A0AAV3RS79-F1
#
_cell.length_a   1.000
_cell.length_b   1.000
_cell.length_c   1.000
_cell.angle_alpha   90.00
_cell.angle_beta   90.00
_cell.angle_gamma   90.00
#
_symmetry.space_group_name_H-M   'P 1'
#
loop_
_entity.id
_entity.type
_entity.pdbx_description
1 polymer ?
#
loop_
_entity_poly.entity_id
_entity_poly.type
_entity_poly.pdbx_seq_one_letter_code
_entity_poly.pdbx_strand_id
1 'polypeptide(L)'
;MTWLWWKNRCGIVFGKRQQPLEDIVRKGMQLAKDYAEANAHPPSGSRTGDNSAAEVPITGWQPPRNGRYKLNSDAAFYKESSRGSIGAIVRDKEGVFMGALFRSLPFVSQVLVVEAMALREGIGAIMR
;
A
#
# COMPACT_ATOMS: atom_id res chain seq x y z
N MET A 1 -11.90 4.77 -5.48
CA MET A 1 -12.30 4.67 -6.90
C MET A 1 -11.14 4.30 -7.83
N THR A 2 -10.04 5.05 -7.86
CA THR A 2 -8.88 4.82 -8.75
C THR A 2 -8.24 3.43 -8.62
N TRP A 3 -8.23 2.84 -7.42
CA TRP A 3 -7.73 1.48 -7.20
C TRP A 3 -8.51 0.39 -7.97
N LEU A 4 -9.84 0.49 -8.07
CA LEU A 4 -10.63 -0.53 -8.77
C LEU A 4 -10.38 -0.50 -10.29
N TRP A 5 -10.15 0.69 -10.84
CA TRP A 5 -9.76 0.87 -12.24
C TRP A 5 -8.40 0.24 -12.51
N TRP A 6 -7.42 0.54 -11.65
CA TRP A 6 -6.10 -0.09 -11.71
C TRP A 6 -6.22 -1.62 -11.59
N LYS A 7 -7.02 -2.12 -10.64
CA LYS A 7 -7.22 -3.56 -10.42
C LYS A 7 -7.87 -4.26 -11.62
N ASN A 8 -8.86 -3.63 -12.25
CA ASN A 8 -9.49 -4.17 -13.45
C ASN A 8 -8.49 -4.24 -14.61
N ARG A 9 -7.70 -3.17 -14.81
CA ARG A 9 -6.61 -3.15 -15.79
C ARG A 9 -5.58 -4.25 -15.52
N CYS A 10 -5.13 -4.40 -14.27
CA CYS A 10 -4.20 -5.46 -13.88
C CYS A 10 -4.81 -6.84 -14.11
N GLY A 11 -6.11 -7.02 -13.85
CA GLY A 11 -6.83 -8.25 -14.16
C GLY A 11 -6.66 -8.65 -15.63
N ILE A 12 -6.86 -7.72 -16.56
CA ILE A 12 -6.68 -7.95 -18.01
C ILE A 12 -5.24 -8.36 -18.33
N VAL A 13 -4.26 -7.65 -17.77
CA VAL A 13 -2.82 -7.96 -17.97
C VAL A 13 -2.48 -9.38 -17.49
N PHE A 14 -3.15 -9.87 -16.45
CA PHE A 14 -2.96 -11.21 -15.90
C PHE A 14 -4.01 -12.22 -16.40
N GLY A 15 -4.62 -11.99 -17.56
CA GLY A 15 -5.50 -12.96 -18.24
C GLY A 15 -6.90 -13.12 -17.64
N LYS A 16 -7.33 -12.22 -16.76
CA LYS A 16 -8.71 -12.21 -16.23
C LYS A 16 -9.63 -11.42 -17.15
N ARG A 17 -10.91 -11.79 -17.14
CA ARG A 17 -11.95 -11.08 -17.89
C ARG A 17 -12.13 -9.66 -17.36
N GLN A 18 -12.21 -8.69 -18.26
CA GLN A 18 -12.55 -7.31 -17.94
C GLN A 18 -13.93 -7.24 -17.29
N GLN A 19 -14.02 -6.51 -16.18
CA GLN A 19 -15.30 -6.19 -15.55
C GLN A 19 -15.98 -5.02 -16.27
N PRO A 20 -17.32 -5.03 -16.43
CA PRO A 20 -18.08 -3.89 -16.92
C PRO A 20 -17.85 -2.64 -16.07
N LEU A 21 -17.90 -1.45 -16.69
CA LEU A 21 -17.63 -0.19 -16.00
C LEU A 21 -18.68 0.09 -14.92
N GLU A 22 -19.93 -0.27 -15.17
CA GLU A 22 -21.04 -0.12 -14.23
C GLU A 22 -20.77 -0.89 -12.93
N ASP A 23 -20.22 -2.10 -13.05
CA ASP A 23 -19.84 -2.92 -11.90
C ASP A 23 -18.66 -2.34 -11.11
N ILE A 24 -17.70 -1.71 -11.80
CA ILE A 24 -16.56 -1.04 -11.15
C ILE A 24 -17.06 0.16 -10.34
N VAL A 25 -17.94 0.97 -10.93
CA VAL A 25 -18.53 2.13 -10.25
C VAL A 25 -19.35 1.69 -9.05
N ARG A 26 -20.25 0.71 -9.24
CA ARG A 26 -21.10 0.16 -8.18
C ARG A 26 -20.28 -0.41 -7.01
N LYS A 27 -19.26 -1.24 -7.30
CA LYS A 27 -18.34 -1.76 -6.28
C LYS A 27 -17.59 -0.64 -5.56
N GLY A 28 -17.20 0.40 -6.30
CA GLY A 28 -16.50 1.53 -5.73
C GLY A 28 -17.35 2.35 -4.77
N MET A 29 -18.62 2.57 -5.09
CA MET A 29 -19.59 3.18 -4.18
C MET A 29 -19.84 2.32 -2.95
N GLN A 30 -20.01 1.00 -3.14
CA GLN A 30 -20.21 0.07 -2.02
C GLN A 30 -19.02 0.08 -1.06
N LEU A 31 -17.79 -0.05 -1.58
CA LEU A 31 -16.58 0.00 -0.75
C LEU A 31 -16.43 1.33 0.00
N ALA A 32 -16.84 2.45 -0.60
CA ALA A 32 -16.82 3.74 0.08
C ALA A 32 -17.83 3.80 1.22
N LYS A 33 -19.03 3.23 1.02
CA LYS A 33 -20.06 3.09 2.04
C LYS A 33 -19.59 2.17 3.18
N ASP A 34 -19.11 0.98 2.85
CA ASP A 34 -18.60 0.00 3.83
C ASP A 34 -17.46 0.61 4.67
N TYR A 35 -16.56 1.37 4.03
CA TYR A 35 -15.50 2.09 4.73
C TYR A 35 -16.06 3.17 5.66
N ALA A 36 -17.05 3.95 5.24
CA ALA A 36 -17.66 4.97 6.07
C ALA A 36 -18.37 4.35 7.29
N GLU A 37 -19.11 3.25 7.09
CA GLU A 37 -19.81 2.51 8.16
C GLU A 37 -18.83 1.89 9.16
N ALA A 38 -17.75 1.28 8.67
CA ALA A 38 -16.70 0.68 9.52
C ALA A 38 -15.97 1.74 10.38
N ASN A 39 -15.82 2.97 9.88
CA ASN A 39 -15.18 4.06 10.63
C ASN A 39 -16.16 4.91 11.46
N ALA A 40 -17.48 4.77 11.26
CA ALA A 40 -18.50 5.48 12.04
C ALA A 40 -18.61 4.95 13.48
N HIS A 41 -18.13 3.73 13.73
CA HIS A 41 -18.06 3.12 15.05
C HIS A 41 -16.59 3.07 15.48
N PRO A 42 -16.05 4.11 16.16
CA PRO A 42 -14.76 3.95 16.82
C PRO A 42 -14.85 2.74 17.76
N PRO A 43 -13.78 1.95 17.93
CA PRO A 43 -13.78 0.89 18.92
C PRO A 43 -14.14 1.52 20.27
N SER A 44 -15.27 1.11 20.85
CA SER A 44 -15.76 1.56 22.14
C SER A 44 -14.77 1.18 23.25
N GLY A 45 -13.74 2.00 23.42
CA GLY A 45 -12.80 1.98 24.53
C GLY A 45 -13.28 2.90 25.65
N SER A 46 -14.54 2.75 26.08
CA SER A 46 -14.96 3.27 27.39
C SER A 46 -14.49 2.28 28.45
N ARG A 47 -13.35 2.55 29.08
CA ARG A 47 -13.01 1.93 30.37
C ARG A 47 -12.85 3.01 31.41
N THR A 48 -13.91 3.20 32.19
CA THR A 48 -13.78 3.59 33.59
C THR A 48 -12.97 2.51 34.31
N GLY A 49 -11.90 2.90 35.02
CA GLY A 49 -11.24 2.07 36.03
C GLY A 49 -9.88 1.47 35.64
N ASP A 50 -8.87 1.90 36.40
CA ASP A 50 -7.60 1.26 36.77
C ASP A 50 -6.44 1.13 35.76
N ASN A 51 -5.55 2.13 35.87
CA ASN A 51 -4.09 2.06 35.98
C ASN A 51 -3.43 0.68 35.76
N SER A 52 -3.21 0.32 34.50
CA SER A 52 -2.11 -0.54 34.04
C SER A 52 -1.99 -0.33 32.53
N ALA A 53 -1.17 0.63 32.11
CA ALA A 53 -0.99 1.03 30.72
C ALA A 53 -0.24 -0.04 29.91
N ALA A 54 -0.92 -1.16 29.63
CA ALA A 54 -0.60 -1.96 28.46
C ALA A 54 -1.15 -1.19 27.25
N GLU A 55 -0.25 -0.60 26.46
CA GLU A 55 -0.59 0.08 25.21
C GLU A 55 -1.47 -0.84 24.34
N VAL A 56 -2.71 -0.43 24.13
CA VAL A 56 -3.61 -1.11 23.20
C VAL A 56 -2.96 -1.07 21.82
N PRO A 57 -2.77 -2.20 21.12
CA PRO A 57 -2.19 -2.20 19.78
C PRO A 57 -3.07 -1.36 18.87
N ILE A 58 -2.52 -0.29 18.32
CA ILE A 58 -3.21 0.53 17.32
C ILE A 58 -3.41 -0.33 16.08
N THR A 59 -4.66 -0.67 15.74
CA THR A 59 -5.02 -1.61 14.66
C THR A 59 -5.16 -0.96 13.28
N GLY A 60 -4.65 0.26 13.08
CA GLY A 60 -4.82 1.03 11.83
C GLY A 60 -3.53 1.64 11.31
N TRP A 61 -3.55 2.09 10.04
CA TRP A 61 -2.45 2.88 9.48
C TRP A 61 -2.25 4.15 10.32
N GLN A 62 -1.00 4.43 10.68
CA GLN A 62 -0.62 5.65 11.37
C GLN A 62 0.37 6.45 10.51
N PRO A 63 0.23 7.79 10.50
CA PRO A 63 1.22 8.66 9.90
C PRO A 63 2.58 8.51 10.63
N PRO A 64 3.71 8.73 9.94
CA PRO A 64 5.01 8.74 10.59
C PRO A 64 5.11 9.88 11.61
N ARG A 65 5.97 9.71 12.63
CA ARG A 65 6.27 10.77 13.61
C ARG A 65 6.91 11.99 12.94
N ASN A 66 6.82 13.17 13.57
CA ASN A 66 7.52 14.38 13.12
C ASN A 66 9.01 14.10 12.85
N GLY A 67 9.52 14.65 11.74
CA GLY A 67 10.89 14.45 11.30
C GLY A 67 11.19 13.07 10.70
N ARG A 68 10.16 12.25 10.42
CA ARG A 68 10.31 10.97 9.73
C ARG A 68 9.47 10.92 8.45
N TYR A 69 9.96 10.13 7.50
CA TYR A 69 9.23 9.79 6.29
C TYR A 69 8.67 8.36 6.37
N LYS A 70 7.56 8.13 5.68
CA LYS A 70 7.00 6.80 5.42
C LYS A 70 7.43 6.36 4.03
N LEU A 71 8.14 5.24 3.95
CA LEU A 71 8.44 4.55 2.70
C LEU A 71 7.43 3.43 2.48
N ASN A 72 6.71 3.47 1.36
CA ASN A 72 5.95 2.34 0.85
C ASN A 72 6.68 1.79 -0.37
N SER A 73 7.24 0.59 -0.27
CA SER A 73 7.89 -0.12 -1.37
C SER A 73 7.11 -1.36 -1.77
N ASP A 74 7.22 -1.75 -3.03
CA ASP A 74 6.65 -2.99 -3.58
C ASP A 74 7.50 -3.44 -4.77
N ALA A 75 7.41 -4.71 -5.12
CA ALA A 75 8.09 -5.27 -6.27
C ALA A 75 7.15 -6.09 -7.16
N ALA A 76 7.53 -6.22 -8.42
CA ALA A 76 6.96 -7.19 -9.33
C ALA A 76 8.05 -8.14 -9.80
N PHE A 77 7.74 -9.43 -9.86
CA PHE A 77 8.63 -10.46 -10.37
C PHE A 77 7.92 -11.26 -11.45
N TYR A 78 8.58 -11.42 -12.60
CA TYR A 78 8.10 -12.20 -13.73
C TYR A 78 9.02 -13.38 -13.95
N LYS A 79 8.58 -14.55 -13.48
CA LYS A 79 9.40 -15.77 -13.33
C LYS A 79 9.90 -16.29 -14.67
N GLU A 80 9.05 -16.24 -15.70
CA GLU A 80 9.28 -16.80 -17.03
C GLU A 80 10.49 -16.17 -17.73
N SER A 81 10.74 -14.90 -17.45
CA SER A 81 11.89 -14.17 -18.01
C SER A 81 12.96 -13.80 -16.97
N SER A 82 12.79 -14.22 -15.70
CA SER A 82 13.66 -13.83 -14.59
C SER A 82 13.85 -12.31 -14.47
N ARG A 83 12.79 -11.53 -14.79
CA ARG A 83 12.79 -10.07 -14.71
C ARG A 83 12.03 -9.61 -13.50
N GLY A 84 12.39 -8.43 -13.01
CA GLY A 84 11.65 -7.77 -11.95
C GLY A 84 11.51 -6.28 -12.18
N SER A 85 10.74 -5.65 -11.32
CA SER A 85 10.70 -4.20 -11.17
C SER A 85 10.46 -3.86 -9.72
N ILE A 86 10.98 -2.72 -9.29
CA ILE A 86 10.78 -2.18 -7.96
C ILE A 86 10.10 -0.83 -8.06
N GLY A 87 9.25 -0.54 -7.09
CA GLY A 87 8.59 0.74 -6.91
C GLY A 87 8.67 1.17 -5.45
N ALA A 88 8.86 2.46 -5.21
CA ALA A 88 8.74 3.02 -3.88
C ALA A 88 8.16 4.43 -3.90
N ILE A 89 7.41 4.79 -2.86
CA ILE A 89 6.83 6.11 -2.65
C ILE A 89 7.19 6.57 -1.24
N VAL A 90 7.65 7.82 -1.13
CA VAL A 90 8.00 8.49 0.12
C VAL A 90 6.91 9.51 0.44
N ARG A 91 6.45 9.51 1.69
CA ARG A 91 5.49 10.48 2.21
C ARG A 91 5.96 11.08 3.53
N ASP A 92 5.60 12.31 3.81
CA ASP A 92 5.80 12.93 5.13
C ASP A 92 4.68 12.52 6.12
N LYS A 93 4.63 13.20 7.27
CA LYS A 93 3.64 12.94 8.33
C LYS A 93 2.23 13.40 7.96
N GLU A 94 2.10 14.42 7.13
CA GLU A 94 0.83 14.87 6.54
C GLU A 94 0.35 13.92 5.43
N GLY A 95 1.20 12.96 5.02
CA GLY A 95 0.93 12.07 3.90
C GLY A 95 1.22 12.73 2.54
N VAL A 96 1.85 13.91 2.53
CA VAL A 96 2.25 14.62 1.33
C VAL A 96 3.32 13.80 0.62
N PHE A 97 3.21 13.73 -0.71
CA PHE A 97 4.16 13.06 -1.57
C PHE A 97 5.51 13.80 -1.57
N MET A 98 6.57 13.09 -1.19
CA MET A 98 7.92 13.65 -1.15
C MET A 98 8.80 13.16 -2.29
N GLY A 99 8.49 12.00 -2.86
CA GLY A 99 9.27 11.41 -3.94
C GLY A 99 8.87 9.99 -4.25
N ALA A 100 9.34 9.49 -5.39
CA ALA A 100 9.14 8.12 -5.83
C ALA A 100 10.39 7.56 -6.50
N LEU A 101 10.49 6.24 -6.46
CA LEU A 101 11.48 5.46 -7.20
C LEU A 101 10.74 4.43 -8.05
N PHE A 102 11.22 4.25 -9.28
CA PHE A 102 10.89 3.10 -10.10
C PHE A 102 12.14 2.60 -10.82
N ARG A 103 12.33 1.28 -10.87
CA ARG A 103 13.43 0.66 -11.65
C ARG A 103 13.03 -0.72 -12.14
N SER A 104 13.36 -1.03 -13.40
CA SER A 104 13.29 -2.40 -13.93
C SER A 104 14.61 -3.13 -13.69
N LEU A 105 14.52 -4.40 -13.32
CA LEU A 105 15.64 -5.28 -13.03
C LEU A 105 15.66 -6.40 -14.09
N PRO A 106 16.69 -6.45 -14.96
CA PRO A 106 16.72 -7.39 -16.08
C PRO A 106 17.00 -8.83 -15.66
N PHE A 107 17.69 -9.05 -14.54
CA PHE A 107 18.08 -10.38 -14.07
C PHE A 107 17.89 -10.48 -12.56
N VAL A 108 16.89 -11.23 -12.11
CA VAL A 108 16.59 -11.47 -10.70
C VAL A 108 16.16 -12.93 -10.50
N SER A 109 16.62 -13.54 -9.40
CA SER A 109 16.45 -14.98 -9.16
C SER A 109 15.11 -15.35 -8.52
N GLN A 110 14.56 -14.48 -7.68
CA GLN A 110 13.38 -14.79 -6.87
C GLN A 110 12.65 -13.52 -6.41
N VAL A 111 11.33 -13.64 -6.20
CA VAL A 111 10.46 -12.54 -5.73
C VAL A 111 10.99 -11.86 -4.47
N LEU A 112 11.44 -12.64 -3.47
CA LEU A 112 11.93 -12.10 -2.20
C LEU A 112 13.17 -11.20 -2.37
N VAL A 113 14.02 -11.49 -3.35
CA VAL A 113 15.19 -10.65 -3.67
C VAL A 113 14.71 -9.32 -4.28
N VAL A 114 13.72 -9.36 -5.17
CA VAL A 114 13.16 -8.14 -5.77
C VAL A 114 12.50 -7.26 -4.71
N GLU A 115 11.75 -7.85 -3.77
CA GLU A 115 11.15 -7.14 -2.62
C GLU A 115 12.22 -6.50 -1.72
N ALA A 116 13.27 -7.25 -1.36
CA ALA A 116 14.37 -6.73 -0.57
C ALA A 116 15.11 -5.57 -1.29
N MET A 117 15.26 -5.68 -2.60
CA MET A 117 15.81 -4.60 -3.43
C MET A 117 14.92 -3.37 -3.46
N ALA A 118 13.59 -3.53 -3.52
CA ALA A 118 12.65 -2.41 -3.47
C ALA A 118 12.79 -1.62 -2.17
N LEU A 119 12.92 -2.32 -1.04
CA LEU A 119 13.19 -1.70 0.26
C LEU A 119 14.54 -0.97 0.27
N ARG A 120 15.62 -1.66 -0.13
CA ARG A 120 16.99 -1.10 -0.11
C ARG A 120 17.09 0.17 -0.94
N GLU A 121 16.60 0.13 -2.17
CA GLU A 121 16.68 1.27 -3.08
C GLU A 121 15.71 2.38 -2.68
N GLY A 122 14.54 2.04 -2.14
CA GLY A 122 13.59 3.00 -1.59
C GLY A 122 14.17 3.78 -0.40
N ILE A 123 14.89 3.11 0.51
CA ILE A 123 15.62 3.79 1.60
C ILE A 123 16.70 4.71 1.02
N GLY A 124 17.47 4.22 0.05
CA GLY A 124 18.50 5.01 -0.62
C GLY A 124 17.95 6.22 -1.39
N ALA A 125 16.67 6.22 -1.78
CA ALA A 125 16.01 7.36 -2.39
C ALA A 125 15.61 8.44 -1.37
N ILE A 126 15.49 8.10 -0.08
CA ILE A 126 15.18 9.05 1.00
C ILE A 126 16.45 9.72 1.54
N MET A 127 17.59 9.02 1.54
CA MET A 127 18.84 9.49 2.14
C MET A 127 19.69 10.39 1.24
N ARG A 128 19.18 10.82 0.08
CA ARG A 128 19.90 11.65 -0.90
C ARG A 128 19.54 13.12 -0.81
#